data_AF-A0A838TA86-F1
#
_entry.id   AF-A0A838TA86-F1
#
_cell.length_a   1.000
_cell.length_b   1.000
_cell.length_c   1.000
_cell.angle_alpha   90.00
_cell.angle_beta   90.00
_cell.angle_gamma   90.00
#
_symmetry.space_group_name_H-M   'P 1'
#
loop_
_entity.id
_entity.type
_entity.pdbx_description
1 polymer ?
#
loop_
_entity_poly.entity_id
_entity_poly.type
_entity_poly.pdbx_seq_one_letter_code
_entity_poly.pdbx_strand_id
1 'polypeptide(L)'
;MDVHDKRTRSFNMSRIRSKNTKPELIVRSFLHKNGFRFRLHDKKLPGKPDIVLKKYRTVIFVHGCFWHGHKGCKYFVVPKTRTEWWLQKINRNREVDKGVLKKLQKENWKIINIWECAFKAGKSAKTLKKLTQEFIK
;
A
#
# COMPACT_ATOMS: atom_id res chain seq x y z
N MET A 1 12.43 -17.76 -19.81
CA MET A 1 13.12 -18.46 -18.72
C MET A 1 12.93 -17.69 -17.42
N ASP A 2 12.50 -18.36 -16.35
CA ASP A 2 12.49 -17.81 -14.99
C ASP A 2 13.96 -17.73 -14.53
N VAL A 3 14.41 -16.56 -14.06
CA VAL A 3 15.83 -16.32 -13.79
C VAL A 3 16.31 -17.04 -12.51
N HIS A 4 15.38 -17.59 -11.72
CA HIS A 4 15.66 -18.16 -10.40
C HIS A 4 15.10 -19.58 -10.27
N ASP A 5 15.87 -20.47 -9.64
CA ASP A 5 15.42 -21.82 -9.28
C ASP A 5 14.18 -21.78 -8.34
N LYS A 6 13.35 -22.85 -8.36
CA LYS A 6 12.15 -22.97 -7.51
C LYS A 6 12.46 -22.71 -6.02
N ARG A 7 13.60 -23.18 -5.51
CA ARG A 7 14.01 -22.96 -4.11
C ARG A 7 14.31 -21.49 -3.85
N THR A 8 15.05 -20.84 -4.75
CA THR A 8 15.40 -19.42 -4.66
C THR A 8 14.16 -18.52 -4.75
N ARG A 9 13.18 -18.88 -5.60
CA ARG A 9 11.89 -18.19 -5.67
C ARG A 9 11.08 -18.36 -4.38
N SER A 10 11.01 -19.58 -3.84
CA SER A 10 10.33 -19.83 -2.56
C SER A 10 10.96 -19.02 -1.42
N PHE A 11 12.29 -18.98 -1.35
CA PHE A 11 13.05 -18.20 -0.38
C PHE A 11 12.86 -16.68 -0.54
N ASN A 12 12.86 -16.17 -1.78
CA ASN A 12 12.59 -14.76 -2.03
C ASN A 12 11.15 -14.39 -1.63
N MET A 13 10.17 -15.25 -1.93
CA MET A 13 8.77 -15.04 -1.54
C MET A 13 8.56 -15.07 -0.03
N SER A 14 9.27 -15.92 0.71
CA SER A 14 9.19 -15.96 2.19
C SER A 14 9.78 -14.71 2.85
N ARG A 15 10.72 -14.03 2.19
CA ARG A 15 11.28 -12.75 2.63
C ARG A 15 10.40 -11.53 2.34
N ILE A 16 9.36 -11.66 1.51
CA ILE A 16 8.41 -10.57 1.25
C ILE A 16 7.53 -10.39 2.48
N ARG A 17 7.93 -9.45 3.35
CA ARG A 17 7.16 -9.08 4.53
C ARG A 17 5.93 -8.27 4.13
N SER A 18 4.79 -8.64 4.70
CA SER A 18 3.50 -7.98 4.50
C SER A 18 3.28 -6.76 5.41
N LYS A 19 4.24 -6.42 6.29
CA LYS A 19 4.17 -5.32 7.26
C LYS A 19 5.53 -4.66 7.46
N ASN A 20 5.53 -3.41 7.92
CA ASN A 20 6.74 -2.60 8.16
C ASN A 20 7.61 -2.49 6.90
N THR A 21 6.97 -2.31 5.76
CA THR A 21 7.70 -2.10 4.51
C THR A 21 8.42 -0.74 4.58
N LYS A 22 9.54 -0.58 3.85
CA LYS A 22 10.27 0.69 3.77
C LYS A 22 9.36 1.92 3.53
N PRO A 23 8.41 1.90 2.57
CA PRO A 23 7.50 3.05 2.38
C PRO A 23 6.60 3.32 3.59
N GLU A 24 6.11 2.29 4.27
CA GLU A 24 5.30 2.43 5.48
C GLU A 24 6.08 3.10 6.61
N LEU A 25 7.33 2.68 6.83
CA LEU A 25 8.23 3.28 7.84
C LEU A 25 8.51 4.75 7.56
N ILE A 26 8.70 5.12 6.28
CA ILE A 26 8.92 6.51 5.86
C ILE A 26 7.69 7.37 6.19
N VAL A 27 6.49 6.92 5.85
CA VAL A 27 5.25 7.66 6.14
C VAL A 27 5.06 7.80 7.65
N ARG A 28 5.30 6.73 8.42
CA ARG A 28 5.21 6.75 9.88
C ARG A 28 6.16 7.75 10.51
N SER A 29 7.43 7.75 10.10
CA SER A 29 8.44 8.68 10.60
C SER A 29 8.06 10.13 10.24
N PHE A 30 7.60 10.37 9.01
CA PHE A 30 7.12 11.69 8.60
C PHE A 30 5.93 12.19 9.42
N LEU A 31 4.88 11.37 9.59
CA LEU A 31 3.70 11.75 10.38
C LEU A 31 4.08 12.05 11.84
N HIS A 32 4.93 11.21 12.43
CA HIS A 32 5.41 11.40 13.80
C HIS A 32 6.22 12.70 13.92
N LYS A 33 7.12 12.98 12.97
CA LYS A 33 7.95 14.19 12.96
C LYS A 33 7.12 15.47 12.79
N ASN A 34 5.96 15.39 12.15
CA ASN A 34 5.01 16.49 12.02
C ASN A 34 3.96 16.54 13.16
N GLY A 35 4.10 15.73 14.22
CA GLY A 35 3.22 15.76 15.40
C GLY A 35 1.84 15.11 15.21
N PHE A 36 1.62 14.37 14.12
CA PHE A 36 0.36 13.68 13.90
C PHE A 36 0.27 12.40 14.75
N ARG A 37 -0.82 12.26 15.50
CA ARG A 37 -1.15 11.00 16.20
C ARG A 37 -1.88 10.05 15.26
N PHE A 38 -1.30 8.88 15.02
CA PHE A 38 -1.89 7.84 14.20
C PHE A 38 -1.92 6.49 14.93
N ARG A 39 -2.84 5.62 14.51
CA ARG A 39 -2.84 4.20 14.85
C ARG A 39 -2.39 3.37 13.66
N LEU A 40 -1.80 2.21 13.93
CA LEU A 40 -1.33 1.29 12.92
C LEU A 40 -2.23 0.07 12.87
N HIS A 41 -2.50 -0.43 11.66
CA HIS A 41 -3.18 -1.70 11.44
C HIS A 41 -4.48 -1.85 12.25
N ASP A 42 -5.32 -0.81 12.28
CA ASP A 42 -6.54 -0.81 13.09
C ASP A 42 -7.52 -1.88 12.54
N LYS A 43 -7.71 -2.96 13.30
CA LYS A 43 -8.57 -4.09 12.93
C LYS A 43 -10.05 -3.72 12.96
N LYS A 44 -10.42 -2.61 13.61
CA LYS A 44 -11.82 -2.17 13.67
C LYS A 44 -12.29 -1.58 12.34
N LEU A 45 -11.35 -1.16 11.48
CA LEU A 45 -11.67 -0.59 10.18
C LEU A 45 -11.59 -1.65 9.07
N PRO A 46 -12.53 -1.61 8.11
CA PRO A 46 -12.52 -2.52 6.97
C PRO A 46 -11.21 -2.37 6.19
N GLY A 47 -10.64 -3.51 5.78
CA GLY A 47 -9.40 -3.57 5.00
C GLY A 47 -8.11 -3.37 5.78
N LYS A 48 -8.18 -3.17 7.10
CA LYS A 48 -7.02 -3.06 7.98
C LYS A 48 -5.99 -2.04 7.45
N PRO A 49 -6.36 -0.77 7.35
CA PRO A 49 -5.48 0.30 6.89
C PRO A 49 -4.15 0.29 7.64
N ASP A 50 -3.07 0.57 6.92
CA ASP A 50 -1.73 0.62 7.49
C ASP A 50 -1.63 1.71 8.54
N ILE A 51 -2.17 2.90 8.24
CA ILE A 51 -2.13 4.06 9.12
C ILE A 51 -3.52 4.70 9.20
N VAL A 52 -3.94 5.05 10.42
CA VAL A 52 -5.24 5.62 10.73
C VAL A 52 -5.09 6.88 11.55
N LEU A 53 -5.55 7.99 11.00
CA LEU A 53 -5.59 9.31 11.62
C LEU A 53 -7.02 9.60 12.09
N LYS A 54 -7.35 9.16 13.31
CA LYS A 54 -8.72 9.28 13.86
C LYS A 54 -9.19 10.73 13.96
N LYS A 55 -8.31 11.65 14.36
CA LYS A 55 -8.62 13.08 14.48
C LYS A 55 -9.10 13.69 13.15
N TYR A 56 -8.54 13.23 12.04
CA TYR A 56 -8.82 13.75 10.70
C TYR A 56 -9.76 12.84 9.90
N ARG A 57 -10.33 11.80 10.53
CA ARG A 57 -11.08 10.70 9.88
C ARG A 57 -10.40 10.24 8.58
N THR A 58 -9.08 10.08 8.61
CA THR A 58 -8.31 9.72 7.41
C THR A 58 -7.61 8.38 7.60
N VAL A 59 -7.67 7.52 6.58
CA VAL A 59 -6.95 6.26 6.51
C VAL A 59 -5.97 6.27 5.35
N ILE A 60 -4.82 5.64 5.56
CA ILE A 60 -3.75 5.56 4.57
C ILE A 60 -3.47 4.08 4.31
N PHE A 61 -3.52 3.70 3.04
CA PHE A 61 -3.14 2.39 2.55
C PHE A 61 -1.81 2.49 1.81
N VAL A 62 -0.85 1.63 2.17
CA VAL A 62 0.44 1.54 1.49
C VAL A 62 0.42 0.31 0.58
N HIS A 63 0.06 0.52 -0.68
CA HIS A 63 -0.02 -0.56 -1.67
C HIS A 63 1.33 -0.87 -2.29
N GLY A 64 1.69 -2.15 -2.29
CA GLY A 64 2.76 -2.67 -3.12
C GLY A 64 2.34 -2.66 -4.60
N CYS A 65 3.19 -2.11 -5.48
CA CYS A 65 2.85 -1.96 -6.90
C CYS A 65 2.60 -3.31 -7.59
N PHE A 66 3.34 -4.33 -7.18
CA PHE A 66 3.23 -5.69 -7.71
C PHE A 66 1.91 -6.37 -7.32
N TRP A 67 1.52 -6.29 -6.04
CA TRP A 67 0.39 -7.04 -5.48
C TRP A 67 -0.98 -6.46 -5.82
N HIS A 68 -1.07 -5.15 -6.03
CA HIS A 68 -2.32 -4.45 -6.34
C HIS A 68 -2.45 -4.06 -7.82
N GLY A 69 -1.46 -4.39 -8.65
CA GLY A 69 -1.53 -4.15 -10.10
C GLY A 69 -1.49 -2.67 -10.47
N HIS A 70 -0.44 -1.96 -10.06
CA HIS A 70 -0.30 -0.54 -10.38
C HIS A 70 -0.18 -0.32 -11.90
N LYS A 71 -1.22 0.22 -12.53
CA LYS A 71 -1.24 0.55 -13.97
C LYS A 71 -0.16 1.60 -14.28
N GLY A 72 0.66 1.35 -15.30
CA GLY A 72 1.70 2.29 -15.75
C GLY A 72 2.97 2.31 -14.89
N CYS A 73 3.15 1.35 -13.98
CA CYS A 73 4.34 1.28 -13.13
C CYS A 73 5.38 0.30 -13.69
N LYS A 74 6.64 0.76 -13.85
CA LYS A 74 7.78 -0.09 -14.24
C LYS A 74 8.07 -1.26 -13.29
N TYR A 75 7.57 -1.20 -12.06
CA TYR A 75 7.71 -2.26 -11.06
C TYR A 75 6.57 -3.28 -11.09
N PHE A 76 5.53 -3.04 -11.89
CA PHE A 76 4.48 -4.01 -12.13
C PHE A 76 4.86 -4.85 -13.36
N VAL A 77 5.51 -5.99 -13.11
CA VAL A 77 5.83 -6.97 -14.15
C VAL A 77 5.04 -8.23 -13.84
N VAL A 78 4.14 -8.61 -14.73
CA VAL A 78 3.40 -9.86 -14.59
C VAL A 78 4.39 -11.01 -14.79
N PRO A 79 4.55 -11.93 -13.81
CA PRO A 79 5.43 -13.07 -13.99
C PRO A 79 4.96 -13.91 -15.18
N LYS A 80 5.87 -14.25 -16.10
CA LYS A 80 5.59 -15.16 -17.22
C LYS A 80 5.20 -16.58 -16.75
N THR A 81 5.52 -16.89 -15.49
CA THR A 81 5.22 -18.16 -14.84
C THR A 81 3.92 -18.07 -14.06
N ARG A 82 2.92 -18.87 -14.44
CA ARG A 82 1.54 -18.88 -13.89
C ARG A 82 0.82 -17.53 -14.04
N THR A 83 0.92 -16.92 -15.22
CA THR A 83 0.32 -15.61 -15.55
C THR A 83 -1.15 -15.53 -15.17
N GLU A 84 -1.96 -16.51 -15.55
CA GLU A 84 -3.40 -16.52 -15.28
C GLU A 84 -3.72 -16.51 -13.78
N TRP A 85 -3.03 -17.35 -13.00
CA TRP A 85 -3.16 -17.37 -11.54
C TRP A 85 -2.79 -16.02 -10.92
N TRP A 86 -1.71 -15.38 -11.40
CA TRP A 86 -1.31 -14.06 -10.93
C TRP A 86 -2.34 -12.99 -11.27
N LEU A 87 -2.86 -12.99 -12.50
CA LEU A 87 -3.89 -12.06 -12.93
C LEU A 87 -5.17 -12.22 -12.10
N GLN A 88 -5.65 -13.45 -11.89
CA GLN A 88 -6.80 -13.71 -11.04
C GLN A 88 -6.56 -13.26 -9.59
N LYS A 89 -5.40 -13.57 -9.02
CA LYS A 89 -5.04 -13.15 -7.65
C LYS A 89 -5.01 -11.63 -7.50
N ILE A 90 -4.40 -10.93 -8.45
CA ILE A 90 -4.34 -9.46 -8.44
C ILE A 90 -5.74 -8.88 -8.63
N ASN A 91 -6.56 -9.44 -9.51
CA ASN A 91 -7.92 -8.97 -9.73
C ASN A 91 -8.76 -9.11 -8.46
N ARG A 92 -8.71 -10.29 -7.81
CA ARG A 92 -9.37 -10.52 -6.52
C ARG A 92 -8.92 -9.53 -5.45
N ASN A 93 -7.61 -9.22 -5.37
CA ASN A 93 -7.12 -8.20 -4.45
C ASN A 93 -7.72 -6.82 -4.75
N ARG A 94 -7.86 -6.43 -6.03
CA ARG A 94 -8.47 -5.15 -6.43
C ARG A 94 -9.98 -5.11 -6.14
N GLU A 95 -10.68 -6.24 -6.27
CA GLU A 95 -12.10 -6.34 -5.92
C GLU A 95 -12.32 -6.19 -4.42
N VAL A 96 -11.49 -6.87 -3.60
CA VAL A 96 -11.50 -6.72 -2.14
C VAL A 96 -11.19 -5.26 -1.76
N ASP A 97 -10.19 -4.65 -2.38
CA ASP A 97 -9.82 -3.25 -2.15
C ASP A 97 -10.99 -2.30 -2.45
N LYS A 98 -11.66 -2.46 -3.62
CA LYS A 98 -12.87 -1.70 -3.94
C LYS A 98 -13.97 -1.86 -2.90
N GLY A 99 -14.17 -3.08 -2.38
CA GLY A 99 -15.15 -3.35 -1.32
C GLY A 99 -14.80 -2.63 -0.02
N VAL A 100 -13.52 -2.60 0.35
CA VAL A 100 -12.99 -1.87 1.50
C VAL A 100 -13.18 -0.37 1.32
N LEU A 101 -12.80 0.18 0.17
CA LEU A 101 -12.92 1.60 -0.14
C LEU A 101 -14.38 2.06 -0.03
N LYS A 102 -15.33 1.29 -0.59
CA LYS A 102 -16.76 1.60 -0.47
C LYS A 102 -17.25 1.63 0.99
N LYS A 103 -16.80 0.69 1.84
CA LYS A 103 -17.19 0.68 3.26
C LYS A 103 -16.63 1.90 4.01
N LEU A 104 -15.36 2.23 3.78
CA LEU A 104 -14.72 3.40 4.37
C LEU A 104 -15.37 4.71 3.91
N GLN A 105 -15.72 4.81 2.63
CA GLN A 105 -16.45 5.97 2.09
C GLN A 105 -17.83 6.11 2.74
N LYS A 106 -18.57 5.01 2.92
CA LYS A 106 -19.86 5.03 3.65
C LYS A 106 -19.71 5.52 5.09
N GLU A 107 -18.60 5.20 5.73
CA GLU A 107 -18.27 5.67 7.08
C GLU A 107 -17.65 7.08 7.12
N ASN A 108 -17.65 7.81 6.00
CA ASN A 108 -17.07 9.15 5.86
C ASN A 108 -15.59 9.22 6.26
N TRP A 109 -14.81 8.19 5.94
CA TRP A 109 -13.36 8.24 6.04
C TRP A 109 -12.76 8.80 4.75
N LYS A 110 -11.83 9.74 4.89
CA LYS A 110 -10.91 10.12 3.81
C LYS A 110 -9.94 8.96 3.57
N ILE A 111 -9.77 8.56 2.32
CA ILE A 111 -8.93 7.41 1.98
C ILE A 111 -7.78 7.86 1.11
N ILE A 112 -6.57 7.54 1.53
CA ILE A 112 -5.34 7.88 0.82
C ILE A 112 -4.61 6.60 0.44
N ASN A 113 -4.47 6.38 -0.85
CA ASN A 113 -3.73 5.23 -1.38
C ASN A 113 -2.34 5.68 -1.82
N ILE A 114 -1.31 5.18 -1.15
CA ILE A 114 0.08 5.47 -1.48
C ILE A 114 0.75 4.21 -2.02
N TRP A 115 1.40 4.36 -3.18
CA TRP A 115 2.10 3.28 -3.85
C TRP A 115 3.57 3.25 -3.48
N GLU A 116 4.16 2.05 -3.32
CA GLU A 116 5.60 1.91 -3.00
C GLU A 116 6.51 2.66 -4.00
N CYS A 117 6.11 2.71 -5.27
CA CYS A 117 6.90 3.32 -6.33
C CYS A 117 7.08 4.83 -6.15
N ALA A 118 6.15 5.48 -5.44
CA ALA A 118 6.26 6.90 -5.11
C ALA A 118 7.45 7.19 -4.18
N PHE A 119 7.85 6.22 -3.35
CA PHE A 119 8.99 6.36 -2.44
C PHE A 119 10.33 5.95 -3.05
N LYS A 120 10.34 5.05 -4.04
CA LYS A 120 11.57 4.52 -4.65
C LYS A 120 12.34 5.50 -5.54
N ALA A 121 11.72 6.57 -6.03
CA ALA A 121 12.31 7.48 -7.02
C ALA A 121 12.74 8.84 -6.45
N GLY A 122 13.05 8.94 -5.14
CA GLY A 122 13.37 10.22 -4.49
C GLY A 122 12.19 11.21 -4.39
N LYS A 123 10.98 10.78 -4.79
CA LYS A 123 9.74 11.57 -4.75
C LYS A 123 9.00 11.46 -3.41
N SER A 124 9.56 10.74 -2.43
CA SER A 124 9.00 10.56 -1.09
C SER A 124 8.62 11.90 -0.46
N ALA A 125 9.50 12.90 -0.50
CA ALA A 125 9.23 14.22 0.08
C ALA A 125 8.05 14.94 -0.59
N LYS A 126 7.87 14.82 -1.91
CA LYS A 126 6.74 15.43 -2.64
C LYS A 126 5.42 14.75 -2.27
N THR A 127 5.40 13.42 -2.23
CA THR A 127 4.22 12.65 -1.82
C THR A 127 3.83 12.98 -0.39
N LEU A 128 4.80 12.99 0.54
CA LEU A 128 4.56 13.32 1.94
C LEU A 128 4.04 14.75 2.14
N LYS A 129 4.61 15.74 1.44
CA LYS A 129 4.09 17.12 1.46
C LYS A 129 2.65 17.22 0.96
N LYS A 130 2.31 16.47 -0.10
CA LYS A 130 0.93 16.42 -0.62
C LYS A 130 -0.03 15.82 0.41
N LEU A 131 0.38 14.77 1.13
CA LEU A 131 -0.42 14.18 2.20
C LEU A 131 -0.77 15.20 3.29
N THR A 132 0.21 15.97 3.76
CA THR A 132 -0.02 17.02 4.76
C THR A 132 -1.02 18.07 4.32
N GLN A 133 -1.01 18.46 3.04
CA GLN A 133 -1.98 19.40 2.50
C GLN A 133 -3.40 18.83 2.44
N GLU A 134 -3.55 17.52 2.21
CA GLU A 134 -4.86 16.87 2.21
C GLU A 134 -5.45 16.64 3.62
N PHE A 135 -4.60 16.53 4.65
CA PHE A 135 -5.06 16.39 6.04
C PHE A 135 -5.59 17.71 6.64
N ILE A 136 -5.06 18.86 6.19
CA ILE A 136 -5.31 20.18 6.80
C ILE A 136 -6.46 20.95 6.11
N LYS A 137 -6.94 20.46 4.96
CA LYS A 137 -8.17 20.95 4.31
C LYS A 137 -9.43 20.36 4.94
#